data_AF-A0A376WCJ3-F1
#
_entry.id   AF-A0A376WCJ3-F1
#
_cell.length_a   1.000
_cell.length_b   1.000
_cell.length_c   1.000
_cell.angle_alpha   90.00
_cell.angle_beta   90.00
_cell.angle_gamma   90.00
#
_symmetry.space_group_name_H-M   'P 1'
#
loop_
_entity.id
_entity.type
_entity.pdbx_description
1 polymer ?
#
loop_
_entity_poly.entity_id
_entity_poly.type
_entity_poly.pdbx_seq_one_letter_code
_entity_poly.pdbx_strand_id
1 'polypeptide(L)'
;MNALMDTFPEGTVLCMTIVVQPQDTLEERFTRLSKNAVGENTESIRARQDVKVVKELLGNRHKLYRAGITFLLRAGDMDSLKRKRVELTTVLLGAGLQPVRPEFDVGPLNSWLRALPMCFDPDMDRKQWHTRLMWVQHLAGLLPVTGRENRYRASRLQFF
;
A
#
# COMPACT_ATOMS: atom_id res chain seq x y z
N MET A 1 -15.43 19.00 -1.67
CA MET A 1 -14.96 18.06 -2.71
C MET A 1 -13.48 17.90 -2.41
N ASN A 2 -13.14 16.96 -1.53
CA ASN A 2 -11.83 16.93 -0.90
C ASN A 2 -11.18 15.59 -1.24
N ALA A 3 -9.97 15.63 -1.77
CA ALA A 3 -9.13 14.43 -1.82
C ALA A 3 -8.69 14.10 -0.39
N LEU A 4 -8.40 12.82 -0.13
CA LEU A 4 -7.81 12.40 1.16
C LEU A 4 -6.57 13.24 1.51
N MET A 5 -5.79 13.59 0.49
CA MET A 5 -4.63 14.48 0.59
C MET A 5 -4.94 15.86 1.20
N ASP A 6 -6.12 16.42 0.93
CA ASP A 6 -6.51 17.75 1.42
C ASP A 6 -6.80 17.74 2.93
N THR A 7 -6.95 16.56 3.53
CA THR A 7 -7.19 16.38 4.96
C THR A 7 -5.91 16.11 5.75
N PHE A 8 -4.75 16.06 5.08
CA PHE A 8 -3.48 15.84 5.74
C PHE A 8 -2.95 17.11 6.41
N PRO A 9 -2.25 16.97 7.55
CA PRO A 9 -1.66 18.11 8.22
C PRO A 9 -0.61 18.79 7.32
N GLU A 10 -0.48 20.11 7.46
CA GLU A 10 0.47 20.90 6.68
C GLU A 10 1.91 20.36 6.82
N GLY A 11 2.67 20.38 5.73
CA GLY A 11 4.04 19.87 5.71
C GLY A 11 4.12 18.34 5.63
N THR A 12 3.03 17.68 5.26
CA THR A 12 3.03 16.27 4.85
C THR A 12 3.40 16.15 3.38
N VAL A 13 4.37 15.30 3.06
CA VAL A 13 4.70 14.90 1.70
C VAL A 13 4.35 13.43 1.52
N LEU A 14 3.46 13.12 0.57
CA LEU A 14 3.29 11.74 0.12
C LEU A 14 4.43 11.38 -0.83
N CYS A 15 5.14 10.29 -0.52
CA CYS A 15 6.01 9.59 -1.43
C CYS A 15 5.40 8.23 -1.77
N MET A 16 5.25 7.95 -3.07
CA MET A 16 4.76 6.68 -3.56
C MET A 16 5.75 6.12 -4.58
N THR A 17 6.21 4.90 -4.33
CA THR A 17 7.07 4.16 -5.25
C THR A 17 6.27 2.99 -5.80
N ILE A 18 6.11 2.94 -7.12
CA ILE A 18 5.38 1.87 -7.81
C ILE A 18 6.36 1.07 -8.66
N VAL A 19 6.43 -0.23 -8.42
CA VAL A 19 7.19 -1.18 -9.21
C VAL A 19 6.22 -1.96 -10.08
N VAL A 20 6.22 -1.65 -11.37
CA VAL A 20 5.39 -2.33 -12.35
C VAL A 20 6.02 -3.69 -12.68
N GLN A 21 5.24 -4.75 -12.54
CA GLN A 21 5.68 -6.12 -12.82
C GLN A 21 4.74 -6.79 -13.82
N PRO A 22 5.23 -7.71 -14.67
CA PRO A 22 4.38 -8.50 -15.56
C PRO A 22 3.35 -9.32 -14.77
N GLN A 23 2.08 -9.25 -15.14
CA GLN A 23 1.01 -9.91 -14.40
C GLN A 23 1.11 -11.45 -14.48
N ASP A 24 1.59 -12.00 -15.59
CA ASP A 24 1.77 -13.44 -15.79
C ASP A 24 2.69 -14.04 -14.73
N THR A 25 3.82 -13.35 -14.44
CA THR A 25 4.78 -13.79 -13.41
C THR A 25 4.18 -13.77 -12.00
N LEU A 26 3.20 -12.90 -11.77
CA LEU A 26 2.52 -12.76 -10.50
C LEU A 26 1.46 -13.86 -10.34
N GLU A 27 0.71 -14.18 -11.39
CA GLU A 27 -0.22 -15.30 -11.44
C GLU A 27 0.46 -16.65 -11.22
N GLU A 28 1.64 -16.85 -11.81
CA GLU A 28 2.44 -18.05 -11.59
C GLU A 28 2.87 -18.18 -10.12
N ARG A 29 3.33 -17.08 -9.50
CA ARG A 29 3.69 -17.06 -8.06
C ARG A 29 2.50 -17.42 -7.18
N PHE A 30 1.30 -16.89 -7.46
CA PHE A 30 0.09 -17.24 -6.72
C PHE A 30 -0.32 -18.70 -6.93
N THR A 31 -0.15 -19.22 -8.15
CA THR A 31 -0.40 -20.64 -8.44
C THR A 31 0.54 -21.54 -7.65
N ARG A 32 1.83 -21.17 -7.56
CA ARG A 32 2.80 -21.90 -6.74
C ARG A 32 2.47 -21.79 -5.25
N LEU A 33 2.04 -20.62 -4.76
CA LEU A 33 1.60 -20.43 -3.37
C LEU A 33 0.43 -21.36 -3.02
N SER A 34 -0.59 -21.44 -3.87
CA SER A 34 -1.73 -22.34 -3.67
C SER A 34 -1.33 -23.81 -3.68
N LYS A 35 -0.33 -24.20 -4.49
CA LYS A 35 0.20 -25.57 -4.51
C LYS A 35 1.00 -25.89 -3.25
N ASN A 36 1.76 -24.93 -2.72
CA ASN A 36 2.60 -25.10 -1.53
C ASN A 36 1.82 -25.06 -0.22
N ALA A 37 0.63 -24.43 -0.21
CA ALA A 37 -0.29 -24.47 0.93
C ALA A 37 -0.94 -25.86 1.04
N VAL A 38 -0.16 -26.90 1.34
CA VAL A 38 -0.62 -28.29 1.52
C VAL A 38 -0.88 -28.54 3.00
N GLY A 39 -2.15 -28.63 3.37
CA GLY A 39 -2.59 -28.96 4.73
C GLY A 39 -4.07 -28.63 4.93
N GLU A 40 -4.71 -29.34 5.87
CA GLU A 40 -6.08 -29.04 6.31
C GLU A 40 -6.12 -27.97 7.43
N ASN A 41 -4.95 -27.40 7.77
CA ASN A 41 -4.86 -26.31 8.73
C ASN A 41 -5.63 -25.10 8.22
N THR A 42 -6.28 -24.39 9.13
CA THR A 42 -7.11 -23.21 8.85
C THR A 42 -6.37 -22.13 8.05
N GLU A 43 -5.08 -21.92 8.30
CA GLU A 43 -4.25 -20.97 7.55
C GLU A 43 -4.02 -21.39 6.09
N SER A 44 -3.82 -22.68 5.83
CA SER A 44 -3.64 -23.20 4.47
C SER A 44 -4.93 -23.09 3.66
N ILE A 45 -6.08 -23.32 4.30
CA ILE A 45 -7.40 -23.13 3.69
C ILE A 45 -7.61 -21.66 3.32
N ARG A 46 -7.31 -20.73 4.23
CA ARG A 46 -7.41 -19.28 3.97
C ARG A 46 -6.51 -18.84 2.84
N ALA A 47 -5.24 -19.24 2.84
CA ALA A 47 -4.30 -18.90 1.77
C ALA A 47 -4.79 -19.35 0.38
N ARG A 48 -5.42 -20.52 0.27
CA ARG A 48 -6.05 -20.99 -0.98
C ARG A 48 -7.26 -20.16 -1.38
N GLN A 49 -8.11 -19.79 -0.41
CA GLN A 49 -9.27 -18.92 -0.64
C GLN A 49 -8.82 -17.54 -1.14
N ASP A 50 -7.80 -16.95 -0.49
CA ASP A 50 -7.25 -15.65 -0.88
C ASP A 50 -6.68 -15.69 -2.31
N VAL A 51 -5.91 -16.74 -2.65
CA VAL A 51 -5.41 -16.92 -4.02
C VAL A 51 -6.55 -17.02 -5.03
N LYS A 52 -7.66 -17.69 -4.68
CA LYS A 52 -8.83 -17.79 -5.57
C LYS A 52 -9.45 -16.42 -5.83
N VAL A 53 -9.64 -15.61 -4.78
CA VAL A 53 -10.18 -14.25 -4.89
C VAL A 53 -9.26 -13.36 -5.72
N VAL A 54 -7.94 -13.42 -5.48
CA VAL A 54 -6.97 -12.63 -6.26
C VAL A 54 -7.02 -13.01 -7.74
N LYS A 55 -7.10 -14.30 -8.07
CA LYS A 55 -7.21 -14.75 -9.47
C LYS A 55 -8.49 -14.27 -10.16
N GLU A 56 -9.62 -14.27 -9.45
CA GLU A 56 -10.88 -13.74 -9.98
C GLU A 56 -10.77 -12.24 -10.28
N LEU A 57 -10.17 -11.47 -9.38
CA LEU A 57 -9.93 -10.03 -9.58
C LEU A 57 -8.96 -9.76 -10.74
N LEU A 58 -7.88 -10.53 -10.87
CA LEU A 58 -6.97 -10.45 -12.01
C LEU A 58 -7.69 -10.76 -13.34
N GLY A 59 -8.57 -11.78 -13.35
CA GLY A 59 -9.43 -12.11 -14.50
C GLY A 59 -10.39 -10.98 -14.89
N ASN A 60 -10.84 -10.19 -13.91
CA ASN A 60 -11.66 -8.99 -14.11
C ASN A 60 -10.86 -7.74 -14.54
N ARG A 61 -9.64 -7.90 -15.08
CA ARG A 61 -8.74 -6.84 -15.55
C ARG A 61 -8.25 -5.89 -14.46
N HIS A 62 -8.39 -6.24 -13.18
CA HIS A 62 -7.70 -5.51 -12.13
C HIS A 62 -6.22 -5.86 -12.17
N LYS A 63 -5.36 -4.85 -12.03
CA LYS A 63 -3.91 -5.03 -12.02
C LYS A 63 -3.39 -4.93 -10.60
N LEU A 64 -2.46 -5.80 -10.26
CA LEU A 64 -1.78 -5.82 -8.98
C LEU A 64 -0.32 -5.40 -9.18
N TYR A 65 0.10 -4.34 -8.48
CA TYR A 65 1.47 -3.85 -8.51
C TYR A 65 2.10 -3.88 -7.14
N ARG A 66 3.42 -3.87 -7.12
CA ARG A 66 4.16 -3.67 -5.88
C ARG A 66 4.32 -2.18 -5.66
N ALA A 67 3.92 -1.71 -4.50
CA ALA A 67 4.06 -0.31 -4.13
C ALA A 67 4.54 -0.14 -2.70
N GLY A 68 5.31 0.91 -2.48
CA GLY A 68 5.63 1.47 -1.18
C GLY A 68 4.98 2.85 -1.06
N ILE A 69 4.27 3.08 0.04
CA ILE A 69 3.63 4.36 0.34
C ILE A 69 4.26 4.86 1.63
N THR A 70 4.77 6.08 1.63
CA THR A 70 5.38 6.71 2.80
C THR A 70 4.93 8.15 2.92
N PHE A 71 4.56 8.54 4.13
CA PHE A 71 4.18 9.91 4.45
C PHE A 71 5.31 10.54 5.26
N LEU A 72 5.96 11.53 4.68
CA LEU A 72 7.02 12.30 5.33
C LEU A 72 6.40 13.51 6.00
N LEU A 73 6.68 13.70 7.29
CA LEU A 73 6.14 14.80 8.08
C LEU A 73 7.25 15.78 8.44
N ARG A 74 6.94 17.09 8.34
CA ARG A 74 7.80 18.18 8.81
C ARG A 74 7.08 19.03 9.85
N ALA A 75 7.78 19.36 10.93
CA ALA A 75 7.34 20.30 11.96
C ALA A 75 8.54 21.10 12.52
N GLY A 76 8.27 22.24 13.15
CA GLY A 76 9.31 23.09 13.75
C GLY A 76 9.87 22.56 15.08
N ASP A 77 9.07 21.76 15.80
CA ASP A 77 9.40 21.19 17.09
C ASP A 77 8.85 19.75 17.22
N MET A 78 9.42 18.98 18.15
CA MET A 78 9.08 17.58 18.35
C MET A 78 7.63 17.38 18.84
N ASP A 79 7.06 18.32 19.58
CA ASP A 79 5.70 18.17 20.09
C ASP A 79 4.65 18.48 19.02
N SER A 80 4.90 19.45 18.16
CA SER A 80 4.13 19.62 16.92
C SER A 80 4.27 18.43 15.98
N LEU A 81 5.45 17.82 15.86
CA LEU A 81 5.63 16.62 15.04
C LEU A 81 4.78 15.45 15.54
N LYS A 82 4.77 15.21 16.87
CA LYS A 82 3.92 14.18 17.49
C LYS A 82 2.44 14.45 17.24
N ARG A 83 1.99 15.70 17.38
CA ARG A 83 0.59 16.09 17.11
C ARG A 83 0.20 15.80 15.65
N LYS A 84 1.00 16.27 14.69
CA LYS A 84 0.78 16.01 13.25
C LYS A 84 0.80 14.51 12.92
N ARG A 85 1.68 13.73 13.55
CA ARG A 85 1.72 12.28 13.37
C ARG A 85 0.41 11.61 13.82
N VAL A 86 -0.11 12.00 14.98
CA VAL A 86 -1.37 11.46 15.50
C VAL A 86 -2.53 11.84 14.57
N GLU A 87 -2.60 13.11 14.17
CA GLU A 87 -3.62 13.60 13.23
C GLU A 87 -3.59 12.85 11.90
N LEU A 88 -2.41 12.72 11.28
CA LEU A 88 -2.24 11.94 10.06
C LEU A 88 -2.67 10.48 10.26
N THR A 89 -2.29 9.86 11.39
CA THR A 89 -2.67 8.48 11.68
C THR A 89 -4.18 8.33 11.76
N THR A 90 -4.89 9.27 12.40
CA THR A 90 -6.35 9.28 12.47
C THR A 90 -6.99 9.39 11.10
N VAL A 91 -6.49 10.29 10.25
CA VAL A 91 -6.99 10.45 8.87
C VAL A 91 -6.77 9.17 8.04
N LEU A 92 -5.57 8.57 8.13
CA LEU A 92 -5.25 7.33 7.42
C LEU A 92 -6.14 6.17 7.87
N LEU A 93 -6.34 6.00 9.17
CA LEU A 93 -7.23 4.97 9.71
C LEU A 93 -8.68 5.19 9.28
N GLY A 94 -9.14 6.45 9.25
CA GLY A 94 -10.46 6.80 8.71
C GLY A 94 -10.63 6.46 7.23
N ALA A 95 -9.54 6.43 6.47
CA ALA A 95 -9.51 6.00 5.07
C ALA A 95 -9.25 4.48 4.90
N GLY A 96 -9.17 3.71 5.98
CA GLY A 96 -8.86 2.28 5.95
C GLY A 96 -7.38 1.96 5.68
N LEU A 97 -6.50 2.96 5.73
CA LEU A 97 -5.06 2.78 5.60
C LEU A 97 -4.41 2.67 6.98
N GLN A 98 -3.89 1.49 7.29
CA GLN A 98 -3.17 1.28 8.55
C GLN A 98 -1.68 1.56 8.36
N PRO A 99 -1.13 2.65 8.95
CA PRO A 99 0.30 2.90 8.90
C PRO A 99 1.07 1.84 9.72
N VAL A 100 2.28 1.52 9.26
CA VAL A 100 3.19 0.62 9.97
C VAL A 100 3.60 1.27 11.29
N ARG A 101 3.45 0.54 12.40
CA ARG A 101 3.90 1.04 13.70
C ARG A 101 5.43 1.08 13.72
N PRO A 102 6.05 2.12 14.31
CA PRO A 102 7.51 2.22 14.39
C PRO A 102 8.20 0.99 15.00
N GLU A 103 7.53 0.30 15.92
CA GLU A 103 8.00 -0.93 16.58
C GLU A 103 8.25 -2.09 15.59
N PHE A 104 7.55 -2.10 14.45
CA PHE A 104 7.66 -3.13 13.42
C PHE A 104 8.55 -2.71 12.25
N ASP A 105 9.12 -1.49 12.29
CA ASP A 105 10.08 -1.05 11.28
C ASP A 105 11.49 -1.49 11.69
N VAL A 106 12.02 -2.47 10.97
CA VAL A 106 13.33 -3.09 11.22
C VAL A 106 14.50 -2.13 10.94
N GLY A 107 14.26 -1.00 10.27
CA GLY A 107 15.31 -0.03 9.97
C GLY A 107 14.77 1.34 9.54
N PRO A 108 14.33 2.20 10.47
CA PRO A 108 13.66 3.46 10.16
C PRO A 108 14.47 4.42 9.28
N LEU A 109 15.80 4.49 9.47
CA LEU A 109 16.67 5.35 8.67
C LEU A 109 16.79 4.84 7.22
N ASN A 110 16.94 3.53 7.04
CA ASN A 110 16.99 2.92 5.71
C ASN A 110 15.63 3.02 5.01
N SER A 111 14.53 2.81 5.75
CA SER A 111 13.16 3.05 5.26
C SER A 111 12.97 4.50 4.82
N TRP A 112 13.50 5.47 5.59
CA TRP A 112 13.45 6.89 5.23
C TRP A 112 14.25 7.22 3.96
N LEU A 113 15.49 6.73 3.84
CA LEU A 113 16.32 6.95 2.65
C LEU A 113 15.68 6.36 1.39
N ARG A 114 15.10 5.15 1.49
CA ARG A 114 14.41 4.48 0.39
C ARG A 114 13.07 5.13 0.03
N ALA A 115 12.46 5.84 0.96
CA ALA A 115 11.22 6.58 0.73
C ALA A 115 11.43 7.88 -0.06
N LEU A 116 12.66 8.38 -0.14
CA LEU A 116 12.97 9.55 -0.96
C LEU A 116 12.69 9.26 -2.44
N PRO A 117 12.17 10.25 -3.19
CA PRO A 117 11.90 10.09 -4.61
C PRO A 117 13.14 9.59 -5.35
N MET A 118 12.98 8.56 -6.18
CA MET A 118 14.04 7.96 -7.00
C MET A 118 15.18 7.27 -6.23
N CYS A 119 15.10 7.13 -4.90
CA CYS A 119 16.12 6.43 -4.09
C CYS A 119 15.80 4.96 -3.84
N PHE A 120 14.70 4.44 -4.41
CA PHE A 120 14.31 3.04 -4.29
C PHE A 120 14.83 2.22 -5.48
N ASP A 121 15.62 1.20 -5.18
CA ASP A 121 16.09 0.22 -6.16
C ASP A 121 15.33 -1.12 -5.98
N PRO A 122 14.54 -1.56 -6.97
CA PRO A 122 13.81 -2.83 -6.89
C PRO A 122 14.72 -4.07 -6.85
N ASP A 123 15.92 -4.02 -7.44
CA ASP A 123 16.84 -5.17 -7.49
C ASP A 123 17.52 -5.41 -6.13
N MET A 124 17.60 -4.36 -5.31
CA MET A 124 18.10 -4.40 -3.94
C MET A 124 17.05 -4.86 -2.91
N ASP A 125 15.75 -4.84 -3.26
CA ASP A 125 14.64 -5.34 -2.41
C ASP A 125 14.23 -6.78 -2.79
N ARG A 126 15.20 -7.69 -2.92
CA ARG A 126 14.95 -9.10 -3.28
C ARG A 126 13.98 -9.82 -2.34
N LYS A 127 14.00 -9.45 -1.05
CA LYS A 127 13.13 -10.01 -0.01
C LYS A 127 11.78 -9.29 0.11
N GLN A 128 11.57 -8.22 -0.67
CA GLN A 128 10.28 -7.55 -0.80
C GLN A 128 9.76 -7.01 0.54
N TRP A 129 10.66 -6.49 1.38
CA TRP A 129 10.33 -6.01 2.72
C TRP A 129 9.68 -4.63 2.70
N HIS A 130 10.07 -3.81 1.72
CA HIS A 130 9.68 -2.40 1.66
C HIS A 130 8.53 -2.14 0.67
N THR A 131 8.23 -3.11 -0.19
CA THR A 131 7.10 -3.04 -1.12
C THR A 131 6.03 -4.07 -0.78
N ARG A 132 4.76 -3.65 -0.84
CA ARG A 132 3.59 -4.54 -0.67
C ARG A 132 2.81 -4.63 -1.96
N LEU A 133 2.10 -5.74 -2.15
CA LEU A 133 1.17 -5.88 -3.27
C LEU A 133 -0.06 -5.03 -2.98
N MET A 134 -0.40 -4.14 -3.91
CA MET A 134 -1.54 -3.25 -3.83
C MET A 134 -2.25 -3.18 -5.18
N TRP A 135 -3.58 -3.12 -5.16
CA TRP A 135 -4.34 -2.92 -6.38
C TRP A 135 -4.11 -1.53 -6.94
N VAL A 136 -3.99 -1.44 -8.26
CA VAL A 136 -3.77 -0.16 -8.95
C VAL A 136 -4.87 0.86 -8.66
N GLN A 137 -6.10 0.39 -8.42
CA GLN A 137 -7.22 1.26 -8.04
C GLN A 137 -7.02 1.96 -6.68
N HIS A 138 -6.38 1.31 -5.71
CA HIS A 138 -6.08 1.93 -4.41
C HIS A 138 -4.96 2.96 -4.55
N LEU A 139 -3.95 2.66 -5.38
CA LEU A 139 -2.88 3.61 -5.71
C LEU A 139 -3.46 4.83 -6.43
N ALA A 140 -4.34 4.60 -7.42
CA ALA A 140 -5.00 5.66 -8.16
C ALA A 140 -5.92 6.52 -7.26
N GLY A 141 -6.59 5.93 -6.28
CA GLY A 141 -7.39 6.67 -5.30
C GLY A 141 -6.57 7.59 -4.39
N LEU A 142 -5.28 7.29 -4.20
CA LEU A 142 -4.37 8.09 -3.39
C LEU A 142 -3.65 9.18 -4.16
N LEU A 143 -3.55 9.07 -5.49
CA LEU A 143 -2.89 10.07 -6.30
C LEU A 143 -3.69 11.38 -6.32
N PRO A 144 -3.02 12.54 -6.23
CA PRO A 144 -3.70 13.83 -6.14
C PRO A 144 -4.48 14.18 -7.41
N VAL A 145 -4.16 13.61 -8.56
CA VAL A 145 -4.85 13.88 -9.83
C VAL A 145 -6.06 12.98 -10.02
N THR A 146 -5.93 11.68 -9.73
CA THR A 146 -7.00 10.69 -9.97
C THR A 146 -7.89 10.43 -8.76
N GLY A 147 -7.47 10.85 -7.57
CA GLY A 147 -8.25 10.75 -6.33
C GLY A 147 -9.21 11.92 -6.08
N ARG A 148 -9.22 12.95 -6.95
CA ARG A 148 -9.96 14.20 -6.71
C ARG A 148 -11.46 14.16 -7.04
N GLU A 149 -11.95 13.39 -8.00
CA GLU A 149 -13.39 13.29 -8.34
C GLU A 149 -13.70 11.91 -8.97
N ASN A 150 -14.87 11.24 -8.91
CA ASN A 150 -16.26 11.67 -8.90
C ASN A 150 -17.14 10.58 -8.21
N ARG A 151 -18.22 11.01 -7.55
CA ARG A 151 -19.20 10.19 -6.79
C ARG A 151 -19.94 9.12 -7.62
N TYR A 152 -19.56 8.91 -8.89
CA TYR A 152 -20.20 8.02 -9.85
C TYR A 152 -19.40 6.75 -10.20
N ARG A 153 -18.15 6.60 -9.71
CA ARG A 153 -17.37 5.35 -9.90
C ARG A 153 -16.80 4.76 -8.61
N ALA A 154 -17.01 5.43 -7.47
CA ALA A 154 -16.55 4.99 -6.16
C ALA A 154 -17.47 3.95 -5.47
N SER A 155 -18.46 3.39 -6.18
CA SER A 155 -19.29 2.29 -5.65
C SER A 155 -18.55 0.95 -5.49
N ARG A 156 -17.21 0.93 -5.63
CA ARG A 156 -16.40 -0.30 -5.55
C ARG A 156 -15.10 -0.13 -4.74
N LEU A 157 -15.11 0.76 -3.74
CA LEU A 157 -14.07 0.89 -2.71
C LEU A 157 -14.47 0.23 -1.39
N GLN A 158 -15.18 -0.89 -1.47
CA GLN A 158 -15.23 -1.90 -0.42
C GLN A 158 -14.89 -3.21 -1.09
N PHE A 159 -13.82 -3.89 -0.68
CA PHE A 159 -13.81 -5.33 -0.46
C PHE A 159 -12.58 -5.68 0.40
N PHE A 160 -12.89 -6.16 1.61
CA PHE A 160 -12.15 -6.90 2.64
C PHE A 160 -10.69 -6.53 2.94
#